data_AF-A0A1H4JGH4-F1
#
_entry.id   AF-A0A1H4JGH4-F1
#
_cell.length_a   1.000
_cell.length_b   1.000
_cell.length_c   1.000
_cell.angle_alpha   90.00
_cell.angle_beta   90.00
_cell.angle_gamma   90.00
#
_symmetry.space_group_name_H-M   'P 1'
#
loop_
_entity.id
_entity.type
_entity.pdbx_description
1 polymer ?
#
loop_
_entity_poly.entity_id
_entity_poly.type
_entity_poly.pdbx_seq_one_letter_code
_entity_poly.pdbx_strand_id
1 'polypeptide(L)'
;MPRAARSRSAIAAALALSALLLGGCAAGPGAASTPVRPVPSAPAAAAAIPSVASMSPSTGSVSGGDTVTLTGASLGTVSAVEFGGEAASEVTVVDENTVTAVVPHAAEYQAGSVDVSVRIGEEAVTPKDALDFDYAVVSPVDKQLQYAFDHWDDYNIAAWGDYNPLGGDCANFVSQTLVARGWQQTPTWHNNGGRATSAWSYVPAMDNWLKSNPEVTRLSDDQRSDVKVGDIAIFDWTGTGRRDHVMIVSDVVPAADGSVDIKLIGHNIDYDYRDLDETLTEEHPGGQVWFYSVPA
;
A
#
# COMPACT_ATOMS: atom_id res chain seq x y z
N MET A 1 -23.27 -10.30 28.44
CA MET A 1 -23.64 -11.55 29.14
C MET A 1 -22.75 -12.67 28.62
N PRO A 2 -21.90 -13.34 29.44
CA PRO A 2 -20.99 -14.38 28.96
C PRO A 2 -21.45 -15.80 29.36
N ARG A 3 -21.33 -16.77 28.45
CA ARG A 3 -21.21 -18.25 28.63
C ARG A 3 -21.43 -18.91 27.25
N ALA A 4 -20.75 -19.97 26.83
CA ALA A 4 -19.80 -20.86 27.48
C ALA A 4 -19.04 -21.65 26.39
N ALA A 5 -17.78 -21.96 26.66
CA ALA A 5 -17.01 -23.00 25.97
C ALA A 5 -17.59 -24.40 26.28
N ARG A 6 -17.52 -25.33 25.31
CA ARG A 6 -17.54 -26.77 25.59
C ARG A 6 -16.52 -27.51 24.73
N SER A 7 -15.71 -28.28 25.44
CA SER A 7 -14.60 -29.11 24.97
C SER A 7 -15.03 -30.49 24.48
N ARG A 8 -14.26 -30.99 23.52
CA ARG A 8 -13.70 -32.36 23.36
C ARG A 8 -14.58 -33.58 23.68
N SER A 9 -14.63 -34.51 22.73
CA SER A 9 -14.60 -35.95 23.03
C SER A 9 -14.03 -36.74 21.85
N ALA A 10 -12.92 -37.44 22.11
CA ALA A 10 -12.38 -38.51 21.28
C ALA A 10 -13.01 -39.84 21.72
N ILE A 11 -13.31 -40.75 20.79
CA ILE A 11 -13.63 -42.15 21.11
C ILE A 11 -12.91 -43.07 20.12
N ALA A 12 -12.36 -44.13 20.73
CA ALA A 12 -11.41 -45.11 20.25
C ALA A 12 -11.97 -46.20 19.31
N ALA A 13 -11.00 -46.92 18.75
CA ALA A 13 -11.10 -48.07 17.85
C ALA A 13 -11.80 -49.32 18.40
N ALA A 14 -12.25 -50.19 17.48
CA ALA A 14 -12.41 -51.62 17.75
C ALA A 14 -12.18 -52.46 16.47
N LEU A 15 -11.33 -53.47 16.60
CA LEU A 15 -11.05 -54.57 15.66
C LEU A 15 -12.28 -55.48 15.46
N ALA A 16 -12.39 -56.12 14.30
CA ALA A 16 -13.04 -57.43 14.17
C ALA A 16 -12.43 -58.28 13.03
N LEU A 17 -12.51 -59.58 13.28
CA LEU A 17 -11.76 -60.72 12.75
C LEU A 17 -12.13 -61.19 11.33
N SER A 18 -11.19 -61.94 10.77
CA SER A 18 -11.15 -62.67 9.51
C SER A 18 -12.27 -63.68 9.25
N ALA A 19 -12.56 -63.93 7.97
CA ALA A 19 -13.07 -65.21 7.47
C ALA A 19 -12.42 -65.54 6.10
N LEU A 20 -11.79 -66.72 6.03
CA LEU A 20 -11.32 -67.40 4.81
C LEU A 20 -12.50 -67.90 3.97
N LEU A 21 -12.33 -68.00 2.65
CA LEU A 21 -12.61 -69.21 1.85
C LEU A 21 -12.10 -69.06 0.39
N LEU A 22 -11.73 -70.20 -0.18
CA LEU A 22 -10.88 -70.41 -1.36
C LEU A 22 -11.57 -70.18 -2.72
N GLY A 23 -10.75 -69.91 -3.74
CA GLY A 23 -11.11 -70.11 -5.16
C GLY A 23 -9.96 -69.72 -6.09
N GLY A 24 -9.20 -70.70 -6.59
CA GLY A 24 -8.07 -70.47 -7.50
C GLY A 24 -8.50 -70.29 -8.96
N CYS A 25 -7.57 -69.78 -9.79
CA CYS A 25 -7.49 -70.05 -11.24
C CYS A 25 -6.10 -69.64 -11.81
N ALA A 26 -5.48 -70.62 -12.47
CA ALA A 26 -4.46 -70.59 -13.53
C ALA A 26 -3.45 -69.41 -13.66
N ALA A 27 -2.16 -69.72 -13.45
CA ALA A 27 -1.04 -68.91 -13.94
C ALA A 27 -0.59 -69.41 -15.33
N GLY A 28 -0.63 -68.53 -16.34
CA GLY A 28 0.06 -68.73 -17.62
C GLY A 28 1.55 -68.35 -17.51
N PRO A 29 2.42 -68.82 -18.43
CA PRO A 29 3.84 -68.51 -18.37
C PRO A 29 4.08 -67.06 -18.79
N GLY A 30 4.37 -66.20 -17.81
CA GLY A 30 4.85 -64.84 -18.04
C GLY A 30 6.28 -64.87 -18.57
N ALA A 31 6.51 -64.26 -19.73
CA ALA A 31 7.83 -64.03 -20.27
C ALA A 31 8.69 -63.25 -19.27
N ALA A 32 9.90 -63.74 -19.00
CA ALA A 32 10.86 -63.08 -18.13
C ALA A 32 11.27 -61.73 -18.74
N SER A 33 10.79 -60.63 -18.16
CA SER A 33 11.33 -59.30 -18.40
C SER A 33 12.71 -59.21 -17.75
N THR A 34 13.72 -58.87 -18.54
CA THR A 34 15.05 -58.52 -18.02
C THR A 34 14.91 -57.33 -17.07
N PRO A 35 15.49 -57.38 -15.86
CA PRO A 35 15.45 -56.24 -14.95
C PRO A 35 16.27 -55.10 -15.58
N VAL A 36 15.59 -54.00 -15.90
CA VAL A 36 16.27 -52.75 -16.27
C VAL A 36 17.07 -52.32 -15.05
N ARG A 37 18.40 -52.34 -15.19
CA ARG A 37 19.31 -51.87 -14.14
C ARG A 37 19.04 -50.37 -13.94
N PRO A 38 18.73 -49.89 -12.72
CA PRO A 38 18.54 -48.47 -12.47
C PRO A 38 19.79 -47.73 -12.92
N VAL A 39 19.65 -46.78 -13.84
CA VAL A 39 20.71 -45.82 -14.13
C VAL A 39 20.89 -45.04 -12.82
N PRO A 40 22.10 -45.00 -12.23
CA PRO A 40 22.32 -44.17 -11.06
C PRO A 40 21.97 -42.74 -11.45
N SER A 41 20.99 -42.16 -10.74
CA SER A 41 20.65 -40.75 -10.86
C SER A 41 21.93 -39.94 -10.74
N ALA A 42 22.17 -39.04 -11.70
CA ALA A 42 23.27 -38.09 -11.58
C ALA A 42 23.17 -37.42 -10.19
N PRO A 43 24.29 -37.22 -9.47
CA PRO A 43 24.24 -36.53 -8.19
C PRO A 43 23.55 -35.18 -8.44
N ALA A 44 22.55 -34.87 -7.62
CA ALA A 44 21.92 -33.56 -7.63
C ALA A 44 23.04 -32.51 -7.56
N ALA A 45 23.09 -31.60 -8.54
CA ALA A 45 24.02 -30.50 -8.50
C ALA A 45 23.87 -29.80 -7.15
N ALA A 46 24.99 -29.55 -6.46
CA ALA A 46 24.94 -28.81 -5.20
C ALA A 46 24.19 -27.49 -5.45
N ALA A 47 23.13 -27.24 -4.68
CA ALA A 47 22.35 -26.03 -4.80
C ALA A 47 23.30 -24.83 -4.61
N ALA A 48 23.39 -23.97 -5.63
CA ALA A 48 24.17 -22.77 -5.53
C ALA A 48 23.51 -21.86 -4.48
N ILE A 49 24.34 -21.30 -3.59
CA ILE A 49 23.85 -20.46 -2.48
C ILE A 49 23.37 -19.13 -3.10
N PRO A 50 22.10 -18.75 -2.91
CA PRO A 50 21.58 -17.47 -3.37
C PRO A 50 22.38 -16.31 -2.77
N SER A 51 22.72 -15.34 -3.61
CA SER A 51 23.41 -14.13 -3.15
C SER A 51 23.04 -12.93 -4.01
N VAL A 52 22.82 -11.78 -3.35
CA VAL A 52 22.64 -10.49 -4.04
C VAL A 52 23.97 -9.75 -4.02
N ALA A 53 24.43 -9.32 -5.19
CA ALA A 53 25.69 -8.61 -5.36
C ALA A 53 25.52 -7.08 -5.40
N SER A 54 24.43 -6.58 -5.99
CA SER A 54 24.16 -5.14 -6.03
C SER A 54 22.69 -4.81 -6.34
N MET A 55 22.31 -3.57 -6.08
CA MET A 55 21.00 -2.99 -6.40
C MET A 55 21.19 -1.64 -7.10
N SER A 56 20.35 -1.32 -8.09
CA SER A 56 20.34 -0.01 -8.73
C SER A 56 18.97 0.35 -9.31
N PRO A 57 18.50 1.61 -9.19
CA PRO A 57 19.08 2.68 -8.36
C PRO A 57 19.02 2.33 -6.86
N SER A 58 19.84 3.00 -6.04
CA SER A 58 19.84 2.87 -4.56
C SER A 58 19.18 4.06 -3.87
N THR A 59 18.45 4.88 -4.62
CA THR A 59 17.69 6.02 -4.11
C THR A 59 16.46 6.23 -4.99
N GLY A 60 15.40 6.77 -4.41
CA GLY A 60 14.14 7.03 -5.11
C GLY A 60 13.17 7.86 -4.27
N SER A 61 11.98 8.08 -4.79
CA SER A 61 10.96 8.92 -4.18
C SER A 61 10.41 8.30 -2.89
N VAL A 62 10.14 9.13 -1.87
CA VAL A 62 9.35 8.73 -0.69
C VAL A 62 7.96 8.21 -1.05
N SER A 63 7.43 8.57 -2.22
CA SER A 63 6.15 8.02 -2.72
C SER A 63 6.29 6.61 -3.30
N GLY A 64 7.51 6.09 -3.46
CA GLY A 64 7.77 4.80 -4.09
C GLY A 64 7.49 4.78 -5.59
N GLY A 65 7.27 3.59 -6.13
CA GLY A 65 6.98 3.34 -7.55
C GLY A 65 8.21 3.23 -8.44
N ASP A 66 9.41 3.55 -7.93
CA ASP A 66 10.66 3.33 -8.64
C ASP A 66 10.92 1.83 -8.82
N THR A 67 11.36 1.41 -10.01
CA THR A 67 11.83 0.04 -10.22
C THR A 67 13.32 -0.05 -9.94
N VAL A 68 13.71 -0.91 -8.99
CA VAL A 68 15.10 -1.28 -8.76
C VAL A 68 15.43 -2.62 -9.39
N THR A 69 16.68 -2.76 -9.83
CA THR A 69 17.24 -4.02 -10.33
C THR A 69 18.24 -4.57 -9.32
N LEU A 70 17.98 -5.77 -8.83
CA LEU A 70 18.88 -6.58 -8.01
C LEU A 70 19.64 -7.53 -8.93
N THR A 71 20.97 -7.55 -8.81
CA THR A 71 21.83 -8.49 -9.55
C THR A 71 22.59 -9.40 -8.59
N GLY A 72 22.80 -10.66 -8.98
CA GLY A 72 23.40 -11.65 -8.10
C GLY A 72 23.53 -13.03 -8.73
N ALA A 73 23.41 -14.07 -7.90
CA ALA A 73 23.45 -15.46 -8.32
C ALA A 73 22.35 -16.29 -7.64
N SER A 74 21.77 -17.23 -8.38
CA SER A 74 20.72 -18.14 -7.91
C SER A 74 19.50 -17.41 -7.38
N LEU A 75 19.07 -16.38 -8.11
CA LEU A 75 17.91 -15.55 -7.79
C LEU A 75 16.61 -16.04 -8.46
N GLY A 76 16.66 -17.17 -9.19
CA GLY A 76 15.54 -17.70 -9.98
C GLY A 76 14.26 -18.02 -9.20
N THR A 77 14.32 -18.01 -7.86
CA THR A 77 13.19 -18.30 -6.97
C THR A 77 12.97 -17.25 -5.89
N VAL A 78 13.50 -16.03 -6.07
CA VAL A 78 13.21 -14.91 -5.16
C VAL A 78 11.71 -14.69 -5.10
N SER A 79 11.17 -14.62 -3.88
CA SER A 79 9.74 -14.52 -3.62
C SER A 79 9.32 -13.23 -2.93
N ALA A 80 10.26 -12.51 -2.30
CA ALA A 80 9.97 -11.22 -1.68
C ALA A 80 11.22 -10.32 -1.66
N VAL A 81 10.96 -9.02 -1.73
CA VAL A 81 11.92 -7.93 -1.49
C VAL A 81 11.22 -6.94 -0.56
N GLU A 82 11.91 -6.48 0.47
CA GLU A 82 11.37 -5.51 1.45
C GLU A 82 12.34 -4.36 1.65
N PHE A 83 11.81 -3.14 1.83
CA PHE A 83 12.53 -1.89 2.05
C PHE A 83 12.14 -1.34 3.42
N GLY A 84 13.05 -1.38 4.39
CA GLY A 84 12.75 -0.95 5.76
C GLY A 84 11.67 -1.76 6.47
N GLY A 85 11.34 -2.95 5.95
CA GLY A 85 10.24 -3.80 6.41
C GLY A 85 8.97 -3.71 5.56
N GLU A 86 8.85 -2.73 4.66
CA GLU A 86 7.72 -2.62 3.74
C GLU A 86 7.93 -3.47 2.49
N ALA A 87 6.93 -4.26 2.13
CA ALA A 87 7.01 -5.16 0.97
C ALA A 87 7.02 -4.38 -0.34
N ALA A 88 7.90 -4.78 -1.27
CA ALA A 88 7.84 -4.31 -2.65
C ALA A 88 6.47 -4.62 -3.25
N SER A 89 5.90 -3.65 -3.97
CA SER A 89 4.55 -3.80 -4.57
C SER A 89 4.54 -4.79 -5.73
N GLU A 90 5.69 -5.00 -6.36
CA GLU A 90 5.90 -6.04 -7.36
C GLU A 90 7.33 -6.58 -7.26
N VAL A 91 7.48 -7.90 -7.44
CA VAL A 91 8.77 -8.57 -7.57
C VAL A 91 8.72 -9.46 -8.82
N THR A 92 9.63 -9.20 -9.76
CA THR A 92 9.73 -9.97 -11.01
C THR A 92 11.10 -10.63 -11.09
N VAL A 93 11.10 -11.96 -11.10
CA VAL A 93 12.31 -12.73 -11.42
C VAL A 93 12.51 -12.71 -12.93
N VAL A 94 13.58 -12.07 -13.39
CA VAL A 94 13.91 -11.98 -14.82
C VAL A 94 14.69 -13.22 -15.25
N ASP A 95 15.73 -13.56 -14.48
CA ASP A 95 16.56 -14.75 -14.68
C ASP A 95 17.30 -15.13 -13.38
N GLU A 96 18.19 -16.14 -13.44
CA GLU A 96 18.98 -16.63 -12.30
C GLU A 96 19.92 -15.58 -11.67
N ASN A 97 20.15 -14.46 -12.35
CA ASN A 97 21.08 -13.42 -11.95
C ASN A 97 20.41 -12.07 -11.75
N THR A 98 19.12 -11.92 -12.04
CA THR A 98 18.44 -10.63 -12.14
C THR A 98 17.02 -10.70 -11.61
N VAL A 99 16.70 -9.81 -10.67
CA VAL A 99 15.35 -9.58 -10.15
C VAL A 99 15.03 -8.10 -10.22
N THR A 100 13.84 -7.72 -10.64
CA THR A 100 13.34 -6.35 -10.51
C THR A 100 12.32 -6.28 -9.37
N ALA A 101 12.31 -5.18 -8.64
CA ALA A 101 11.33 -4.91 -7.60
C ALA A 101 10.83 -3.47 -7.71
N VAL A 102 9.54 -3.26 -7.48
CA VAL A 102 8.94 -1.92 -7.40
C VAL A 102 8.95 -1.49 -5.94
N VAL A 103 9.63 -0.38 -5.66
CA VAL A 103 9.85 0.17 -4.33
C VAL A 103 8.50 0.65 -3.76
N PRO A 104 8.12 0.27 -2.52
CA PRO A 104 6.91 0.78 -1.89
C PRO A 104 7.10 2.26 -1.50
N HIS A 105 6.03 2.93 -1.06
CA HIS A 105 6.23 4.24 -0.42
C HIS A 105 7.01 4.07 0.89
N ALA A 106 7.72 5.12 1.30
CA ALA A 106 8.36 5.14 2.61
C ALA A 106 7.31 5.18 3.72
N ALA A 107 7.64 4.64 4.89
CA ALA A 107 6.79 4.79 6.08
C ALA A 107 6.49 6.27 6.32
N GLU A 108 5.20 6.61 6.40
CA GLU A 108 4.69 7.98 6.61
C GLU A 108 5.28 9.00 5.60
N TYR A 109 5.69 8.55 4.41
CA TYR A 109 6.34 9.36 3.36
C TYR A 109 7.60 10.11 3.82
N GLN A 110 8.30 9.58 4.83
CA GLN A 110 9.50 10.21 5.38
C GLN A 110 10.77 9.81 4.61
N ALA A 111 11.63 10.80 4.37
CA ALA A 111 12.93 10.57 3.77
C ALA A 111 13.89 9.88 4.75
N GLY A 112 14.74 9.00 4.24
CA GLY A 112 15.68 8.25 5.07
C GLY A 112 16.28 7.06 4.35
N SER A 113 17.39 6.58 4.89
CA SER A 113 18.03 5.34 4.44
C SER A 113 17.38 4.15 5.15
N VAL A 114 17.05 3.11 4.40
CA VAL A 114 16.49 1.86 4.94
C VAL A 114 17.25 0.64 4.44
N ASP A 115 17.33 -0.39 5.27
CA ASP A 115 17.85 -1.69 4.88
C ASP A 115 16.91 -2.35 3.86
N VAL A 116 17.48 -3.04 2.87
CA VAL A 116 16.74 -3.85 1.89
C VAL A 116 17.03 -5.33 2.13
N SER A 117 15.95 -6.10 2.26
CA SER A 117 16.04 -7.55 2.45
C SER A 117 15.41 -8.30 1.29
N VAL A 118 15.97 -9.45 0.96
CA VAL A 118 15.50 -10.33 -0.13
C VAL A 118 15.27 -11.72 0.43
N ARG A 119 14.17 -12.37 0.05
CA ARG A 119 13.81 -13.71 0.54
C ARG A 119 13.53 -14.71 -0.58
N ILE A 120 13.83 -15.97 -0.30
CA ILE A 120 13.39 -17.15 -1.06
C ILE A 120 12.59 -18.02 -0.09
N GLY A 121 11.27 -18.03 -0.24
CA GLY A 121 10.38 -18.58 0.79
C GLY A 121 10.56 -17.84 2.11
N GLU A 122 10.81 -18.57 3.19
CA GLU A 122 11.07 -18.00 4.53
C GLU A 122 12.56 -17.65 4.75
N GLU A 123 13.45 -18.04 3.84
CA GLU A 123 14.90 -17.86 4.00
C GLU A 123 15.35 -16.50 3.47
N ALA A 124 16.14 -15.78 4.27
CA ALA A 124 16.79 -14.55 3.85
C ALA A 124 17.97 -14.86 2.91
N VAL A 125 18.02 -14.16 1.78
CA VAL A 125 19.18 -14.17 0.89
C VAL A 125 20.23 -13.25 1.47
N THR A 126 21.45 -13.77 1.68
CA THR A 126 22.56 -12.97 2.20
C THR A 126 23.11 -12.08 1.09
N PRO A 127 23.07 -10.75 1.22
CA PRO A 127 23.73 -9.88 0.27
C PRO A 127 25.24 -9.86 0.51
N LYS A 128 26.00 -9.61 -0.55
CA LYS A 128 27.47 -9.58 -0.50
C LYS A 128 27.98 -8.39 0.32
N ASP A 129 27.32 -7.25 0.17
CA ASP A 129 27.55 -6.01 0.88
C ASP A 129 26.20 -5.53 1.47
N ALA A 130 26.21 -4.54 2.37
CA ALA A 130 24.96 -3.94 2.85
C ALA A 130 24.13 -3.42 1.67
N LEU A 131 22.83 -3.69 1.70
CA LEU A 131 21.87 -3.25 0.69
C LEU A 131 20.98 -2.20 1.35
N ASP A 132 21.23 -0.95 1.01
CA ASP A 132 20.48 0.17 1.54
C ASP A 132 19.76 0.90 0.39
N PHE A 133 18.60 1.48 0.69
CA PHE A 133 17.86 2.34 -0.22
C PHE A 133 17.58 3.69 0.44
N ASP A 134 17.92 4.76 -0.24
CA ASP A 134 17.73 6.13 0.25
C ASP A 134 16.45 6.74 -0.33
N TYR A 135 15.40 6.80 0.49
CA TYR A 135 14.19 7.55 0.17
C TYR A 135 14.45 9.06 0.23
N ALA A 136 14.03 9.77 -0.81
CA ALA A 136 14.21 11.20 -0.97
C ALA A 136 12.92 11.91 -1.38
N VAL A 137 12.75 13.14 -0.92
CA VAL A 137 11.68 14.04 -1.37
C VAL A 137 12.09 14.66 -2.71
N VAL A 138 11.51 14.18 -3.80
CA VAL A 138 11.90 14.54 -5.17
C VAL A 138 10.75 15.13 -5.98
N SER A 139 9.51 14.92 -5.58
CA SER A 139 8.32 15.41 -6.27
C SER A 139 7.50 16.43 -5.45
N PRO A 140 6.60 17.21 -6.09
CA PRO A 140 5.58 17.99 -5.37
C PRO A 140 4.69 17.12 -4.48
N VAL A 141 4.25 15.94 -4.96
CA VAL A 141 3.45 14.97 -4.17
C VAL A 141 4.20 14.61 -2.90
N ASP A 142 5.49 14.29 -2.98
CA ASP A 142 6.33 13.93 -1.84
C ASP A 142 6.30 15.01 -0.75
N LYS A 143 6.40 16.28 -1.14
CA LYS A 143 6.35 17.41 -0.21
C LYS A 143 4.97 17.58 0.43
N GLN A 144 3.91 17.31 -0.33
CA GLN A 144 2.55 17.36 0.19
C GLN A 144 2.34 16.30 1.25
N LEU A 145 2.72 15.06 0.94
CA LEU A 145 2.51 13.91 1.82
C LEU A 145 3.41 13.99 3.05
N GLN A 146 4.69 14.34 2.89
CA GLN A 146 5.57 14.60 4.03
C GLN A 146 4.95 15.65 4.97
N TYR A 147 4.48 16.78 4.44
CA TYR A 147 3.82 17.79 5.28
C TYR A 147 2.55 17.24 5.94
N ALA A 148 1.74 16.46 5.22
CA ALA A 148 0.52 15.89 5.76
C ALA A 148 0.83 14.95 6.94
N PHE A 149 1.81 14.06 6.77
CA PHE A 149 2.24 13.11 7.80
C PHE A 149 2.99 13.75 8.97
N ASP A 150 3.67 14.88 8.76
CA ASP A 150 4.29 15.65 9.84
C ASP A 150 3.26 16.39 10.72
N HIS A 151 2.04 16.63 10.21
CA HIS A 151 1.10 17.59 10.80
C HIS A 151 -0.32 17.11 11.00
N TRP A 152 -0.66 15.86 10.65
CA TRP A 152 -2.04 15.35 10.80
C TRP A 152 -2.51 15.28 12.26
N ASP A 153 -1.59 15.09 13.21
CA ASP A 153 -1.83 15.14 14.65
C ASP A 153 -1.00 16.19 15.41
N ASP A 154 0.03 16.80 14.76
CA ASP A 154 0.80 17.94 15.29
C ASP A 154 0.54 19.24 14.51
N TYR A 155 -0.45 19.99 14.99
CA TYR A 155 -1.01 21.13 14.26
C TYR A 155 -0.04 22.32 14.20
N ASN A 156 0.20 22.85 13.01
CA ASN A 156 1.04 24.03 12.78
C ASN A 156 0.29 25.36 13.04
N ILE A 157 -0.27 25.51 14.23
CA ILE A 157 -1.13 26.64 14.63
C ILE A 157 -0.40 27.99 14.61
N ALA A 158 0.91 27.99 14.85
CA ALA A 158 1.71 29.21 14.90
C ALA A 158 1.83 29.87 13.53
N ALA A 159 1.93 29.07 12.46
CA ALA A 159 1.98 29.57 11.09
C ALA A 159 0.58 29.85 10.52
N TRP A 160 -0.37 28.96 10.77
CA TRP A 160 -1.62 28.90 10.01
C TRP A 160 -2.89 29.24 10.80
N GLY A 161 -2.77 29.48 12.11
CA GLY A 161 -3.90 29.76 13.00
C GLY A 161 -4.70 28.51 13.37
N ASP A 162 -5.44 28.62 14.47
CA ASP A 162 -6.31 27.56 14.96
C ASP A 162 -7.73 27.72 14.39
N TYR A 163 -8.13 26.78 13.53
CA TYR A 163 -9.44 26.76 12.89
C TYR A 163 -10.40 25.71 13.48
N ASN A 164 -9.97 24.95 14.49
CA ASN A 164 -10.81 23.94 15.15
C ASN A 164 -12.09 24.55 15.77
N PRO A 165 -12.03 25.70 16.48
CA PRO A 165 -13.23 26.30 17.06
C PRO A 165 -14.28 26.74 16.03
N LEU A 166 -13.89 26.86 14.77
CA LEU A 166 -14.74 27.30 13.66
C LEU A 166 -15.22 26.13 12.79
N GLY A 167 -14.72 24.90 13.03
CA GLY A 167 -14.94 23.73 12.17
C GLY A 167 -14.31 23.84 10.78
N GLY A 168 -13.36 24.79 10.61
CA GLY A 168 -12.72 25.06 9.33
C GLY A 168 -11.40 24.32 9.11
N ASP A 169 -11.00 23.51 10.09
CA ASP A 169 -9.61 23.07 10.15
C ASP A 169 -9.25 22.00 9.10
N CYS A 170 -10.20 21.14 8.71
CA CYS A 170 -10.01 20.23 7.57
C CYS A 170 -9.59 20.97 6.29
N ALA A 171 -10.27 22.07 5.96
CA ALA A 171 -9.91 22.90 4.80
C ALA A 171 -8.59 23.66 5.03
N ASN A 172 -8.35 24.13 6.25
CA ASN A 172 -7.09 24.78 6.62
C ASN A 172 -5.90 23.84 6.42
N PHE A 173 -5.98 22.60 6.91
CA PHE A 173 -4.96 21.56 6.76
C PHE A 173 -4.70 21.24 5.29
N VAL A 174 -5.74 20.93 4.52
CA VAL A 174 -5.61 20.64 3.08
C VAL A 174 -5.00 21.82 2.33
N SER A 175 -5.32 23.06 2.71
CA SER A 175 -4.69 24.22 2.09
C SER A 175 -3.20 24.32 2.38
N GLN A 176 -2.76 23.98 3.60
CA GLN A 176 -1.35 23.95 3.96
C GLN A 176 -0.59 22.90 3.16
N THR A 177 -1.15 21.70 2.97
CA THR A 177 -0.50 20.64 2.19
C THR A 177 -0.33 21.04 0.72
N LEU A 178 -1.30 21.76 0.15
CA LEU A 178 -1.17 22.32 -1.21
C LEU A 178 -0.05 23.38 -1.29
N VAL A 179 0.12 24.22 -0.27
CA VAL A 179 1.28 25.13 -0.21
C VAL A 179 2.58 24.35 -0.10
N ALA A 180 2.65 23.29 0.71
CA ALA A 180 3.82 22.42 0.82
C ALA A 180 4.16 21.72 -0.51
N ARG A 181 3.14 21.27 -1.24
CA ARG A 181 3.23 20.76 -2.62
C ARG A 181 3.90 21.78 -3.56
N GLY A 182 3.79 23.07 -3.26
CA GLY A 182 4.42 24.16 -4.00
C GLY A 182 3.43 25.14 -4.63
N TRP A 183 2.13 25.00 -4.36
CA TRP A 183 1.13 25.93 -4.87
C TRP A 183 1.31 27.31 -4.26
N GLN A 184 1.18 28.32 -5.11
CA GLN A 184 1.28 29.71 -4.67
C GLN A 184 -0.07 30.19 -4.17
N GLN A 185 -0.05 30.85 -3.02
CA GLN A 185 -1.25 31.52 -2.52
C GLN A 185 -1.71 32.61 -3.50
N THR A 186 -3.02 32.80 -3.60
CA THR A 186 -3.66 33.73 -4.53
C THR A 186 -4.54 34.73 -3.77
N PRO A 187 -4.98 35.84 -4.40
CA PRO A 187 -5.90 36.77 -3.74
C PRO A 187 -7.20 36.13 -3.25
N THR A 188 -7.66 35.04 -3.88
CA THR A 188 -8.91 34.34 -3.52
C THR A 188 -8.69 33.15 -2.60
N TRP A 189 -7.48 32.59 -2.54
CA TRP A 189 -7.09 31.47 -1.67
C TRP A 189 -5.74 31.77 -1.01
N HIS A 190 -5.77 32.24 0.24
CA HIS A 190 -4.56 32.55 1.01
C HIS A 190 -4.81 32.51 2.53
N ASN A 191 -3.72 32.45 3.29
CA ASN A 191 -3.66 32.64 4.73
C ASN A 191 -2.44 33.49 5.09
N ASN A 192 -2.68 34.56 5.84
CA ASN A 192 -1.65 35.48 6.33
C ASN A 192 -1.54 35.41 7.85
N GLY A 193 -0.74 34.45 8.35
CA GLY A 193 -0.46 34.30 9.78
C GLY A 193 -1.70 34.02 10.62
N GLY A 194 -2.53 33.06 10.19
CA GLY A 194 -3.79 32.70 10.84
C GLY A 194 -5.02 33.48 10.38
N ARG A 195 -4.88 34.33 9.35
CA ARG A 195 -5.99 35.07 8.73
C ARG A 195 -6.20 34.58 7.31
N ALA A 196 -7.11 33.63 7.16
CA ALA A 196 -7.40 32.98 5.89
C ALA A 196 -8.64 33.52 5.15
N THR A 197 -8.65 33.35 3.83
CA THR A 197 -9.87 33.52 3.02
C THR A 197 -10.85 32.38 3.27
N SER A 198 -12.10 32.56 2.87
CA SER A 198 -13.09 31.48 2.94
C SER A 198 -12.68 30.26 2.13
N ALA A 199 -12.11 30.43 0.92
CA ALA A 199 -11.65 29.32 0.11
C ALA A 199 -10.54 28.50 0.77
N TRP A 200 -9.77 29.10 1.69
CA TRP A 200 -8.72 28.41 2.43
C TRP A 200 -9.27 27.58 3.59
N SER A 201 -10.26 28.08 4.34
CA SER A 201 -10.66 27.49 5.62
C SER A 201 -12.12 27.03 5.68
N TYR A 202 -12.85 27.00 4.57
CA TYR A 202 -14.25 26.59 4.53
C TYR A 202 -14.56 25.72 3.32
N VAL A 203 -14.95 24.47 3.56
CA VAL A 203 -15.07 23.43 2.53
C VAL A 203 -15.96 23.83 1.34
N PRO A 204 -17.18 24.38 1.51
CA PRO A 204 -17.97 24.83 0.36
C PRO A 204 -17.30 25.93 -0.49
N ALA A 205 -16.49 26.80 0.13
CA ALA A 205 -15.75 27.83 -0.62
C ALA A 205 -14.52 27.21 -1.31
N MET A 206 -13.83 26.28 -0.65
CA MET A 206 -12.73 25.50 -1.24
C MET A 206 -13.20 24.68 -2.45
N ASP A 207 -14.31 23.95 -2.34
CA ASP A 207 -14.88 23.15 -3.44
C ASP A 207 -15.19 24.02 -4.66
N ASN A 208 -15.81 25.18 -4.45
CA ASN A 208 -16.07 26.13 -5.53
C ASN A 208 -14.78 26.69 -6.16
N TRP A 209 -13.76 26.95 -5.34
CA TRP A 209 -12.46 27.41 -5.80
C TRP A 209 -11.74 26.34 -6.62
N LEU A 210 -11.64 25.10 -6.13
CA LEU A 210 -11.07 23.94 -6.85
C LEU A 210 -11.83 23.69 -8.16
N LYS A 211 -13.16 23.73 -8.14
CA LYS A 211 -14.00 23.60 -9.34
C LYS A 211 -13.69 24.65 -10.41
N SER A 212 -13.28 25.84 -10.00
CA SER A 212 -12.92 26.93 -10.91
C SER A 212 -11.46 26.90 -11.38
N ASN A 213 -10.63 26.06 -10.75
CA ASN A 213 -9.21 25.96 -11.06
C ASN A 213 -9.00 25.03 -12.28
N PRO A 214 -8.49 25.54 -13.41
CA PRO A 214 -8.28 24.73 -14.61
C PRO A 214 -7.14 23.71 -14.48
N GLU A 215 -6.32 23.80 -13.43
CA GLU A 215 -5.22 22.87 -13.20
C GLU A 215 -5.68 21.54 -12.60
N VAL A 216 -6.85 21.47 -11.99
CA VAL A 216 -7.38 20.24 -11.38
C VAL A 216 -8.47 19.61 -12.22
N THR A 217 -8.57 18.29 -12.17
CA THR A 217 -9.64 17.53 -12.82
C THR A 217 -10.58 16.97 -11.78
N ARG A 218 -11.88 17.27 -11.88
CA ARG A 218 -12.87 16.68 -10.97
C ARG A 218 -13.19 15.24 -11.40
N LEU A 219 -13.11 14.31 -10.46
CA LEU A 219 -13.47 12.90 -10.62
C LEU A 219 -14.68 12.59 -9.74
N SER A 220 -15.65 11.84 -10.25
CA SER A 220 -16.74 11.30 -9.43
C SER A 220 -16.34 10.02 -8.70
N ASP A 221 -17.18 9.58 -7.77
CA ASP A 221 -16.95 8.36 -6.99
C ASP A 221 -16.85 7.08 -7.84
N ASP A 222 -17.45 7.03 -9.03
CA ASP A 222 -17.32 5.91 -9.97
C ASP A 222 -15.98 5.90 -10.74
N GLN A 223 -15.15 6.93 -10.58
CA GLN A 223 -13.84 7.08 -11.23
C GLN A 223 -12.68 6.83 -10.26
N ARG A 224 -12.85 6.00 -9.22
CA ARG A 224 -11.80 5.75 -8.22
C ARG A 224 -10.49 5.25 -8.82
N SER A 225 -10.54 4.50 -9.91
CA SER A 225 -9.34 4.01 -10.61
C SER A 225 -8.46 5.14 -11.17
N ASP A 226 -8.99 6.35 -11.34
CA ASP A 226 -8.25 7.51 -11.82
C ASP A 226 -7.65 8.35 -10.68
N VAL A 227 -8.04 8.07 -9.43
CA VAL A 227 -7.59 8.78 -8.22
C VAL A 227 -6.14 8.40 -7.90
N LYS A 228 -5.37 9.38 -7.43
CA LYS A 228 -3.95 9.27 -7.13
C LYS A 228 -3.65 9.77 -5.72
N VAL A 229 -2.55 9.29 -5.15
CA VAL A 229 -1.99 9.86 -3.91
C VAL A 229 -1.74 11.37 -4.07
N GLY A 230 -2.16 12.13 -3.07
CA GLY A 230 -2.12 13.60 -3.06
C GLY A 230 -3.33 14.29 -3.68
N ASP A 231 -4.27 13.54 -4.26
CA ASP A 231 -5.56 14.09 -4.69
C ASP A 231 -6.40 14.56 -3.49
N ILE A 232 -7.37 15.44 -3.74
CA ILE A 232 -8.22 16.01 -2.69
C ILE A 232 -9.59 15.34 -2.74
N ALA A 233 -10.03 14.74 -1.63
CA ALA A 233 -11.37 14.18 -1.48
C ALA A 233 -12.28 15.18 -0.78
N ILE A 234 -13.43 15.51 -1.40
CA ILE A 234 -14.46 16.39 -0.84
C ILE A 234 -15.70 15.55 -0.52
N PHE A 235 -16.27 15.79 0.66
CA PHE A 235 -17.39 15.02 1.17
C PHE A 235 -18.63 15.86 1.42
N ASP A 236 -19.77 15.24 1.17
CA ASP A 236 -21.08 15.63 1.68
C ASP A 236 -21.60 14.47 2.54
N TRP A 237 -21.46 14.61 3.86
CA TRP A 237 -21.81 13.55 4.80
C TRP A 237 -23.32 13.33 4.90
N THR A 238 -24.10 14.34 4.55
CA THR A 238 -25.55 14.34 4.72
C THR A 238 -26.31 14.01 3.45
N GLY A 239 -25.63 13.97 2.30
CA GLY A 239 -26.23 13.81 0.98
C GLY A 239 -27.16 14.97 0.58
N THR A 240 -27.06 16.12 1.25
CA THR A 240 -27.99 17.27 1.05
C THR A 240 -27.53 18.25 -0.03
N GLY A 241 -26.38 17.98 -0.65
CA GLY A 241 -25.69 18.84 -1.59
C GLY A 241 -24.75 19.84 -0.91
N ARG A 242 -24.64 19.85 0.43
CA ARG A 242 -23.72 20.71 1.17
C ARG A 242 -22.40 19.98 1.39
N ARG A 243 -21.29 20.66 1.12
CA ARG A 243 -19.95 20.10 1.36
C ARG A 243 -19.61 20.30 2.82
N ASP A 244 -19.25 19.22 3.49
CA ASP A 244 -19.09 19.18 4.94
C ASP A 244 -17.64 18.92 5.35
N HIS A 245 -16.84 18.24 4.50
CA HIS A 245 -15.47 17.87 4.86
C HIS A 245 -14.55 17.72 3.66
N VAL A 246 -13.24 17.76 3.92
CA VAL A 246 -12.19 17.59 2.93
C VAL A 246 -11.00 16.85 3.53
N MET A 247 -10.41 15.94 2.78
CA MET A 247 -9.21 15.18 3.13
C MET A 247 -8.28 15.05 1.93
N ILE A 248 -7.05 14.59 2.14
CA ILE A 248 -6.11 14.25 1.07
C ILE A 248 -6.07 12.73 0.93
N VAL A 249 -5.93 12.23 -0.30
CA VAL A 249 -5.68 10.81 -0.56
C VAL A 249 -4.26 10.47 -0.12
N SER A 250 -4.13 9.67 0.95
CA SER A 250 -2.85 9.26 1.52
C SER A 250 -2.36 7.92 0.98
N ASP A 251 -3.23 7.08 0.42
CA ASP A 251 -2.81 5.85 -0.26
C ASP A 251 -3.90 5.38 -1.25
N VAL A 252 -3.49 4.62 -2.27
CA VAL A 252 -4.37 3.97 -3.23
C VAL A 252 -3.87 2.55 -3.47
N VAL A 253 -4.56 1.57 -2.89
CA VAL A 253 -4.16 0.16 -2.94
C VAL A 253 -5.02 -0.57 -3.98
N PRO A 254 -4.42 -1.09 -5.07
CA PRO A 254 -5.16 -1.91 -6.02
C PRO A 254 -5.63 -3.23 -5.40
N ALA A 255 -6.89 -3.57 -5.60
CA ALA A 255 -7.46 -4.86 -5.23
C ALA A 255 -7.41 -5.86 -6.40
N ALA A 256 -7.44 -7.15 -6.07
CA ALA A 256 -7.34 -8.24 -7.06
C ALA A 256 -8.52 -8.29 -8.05
N ASP A 257 -9.66 -7.71 -7.70
CA ASP A 257 -10.85 -7.63 -8.56
C ASP A 257 -10.84 -6.39 -9.48
N GLY A 258 -9.78 -5.58 -9.43
CA GLY A 258 -9.62 -4.36 -10.21
C GLY A 258 -10.22 -3.12 -9.57
N SER A 259 -10.80 -3.21 -8.36
CA SER A 259 -11.13 -2.05 -7.55
C SER A 259 -9.90 -1.44 -6.88
N VAL A 260 -10.06 -0.29 -6.23
CA VAL A 260 -9.00 0.37 -5.45
C VAL A 260 -9.52 0.71 -4.07
N ASP A 261 -8.73 0.39 -3.05
CA ASP A 261 -8.95 0.84 -1.68
C ASP A 261 -8.26 2.19 -1.51
N ILE A 262 -9.01 3.23 -1.16
CA ILE A 262 -8.49 4.59 -1.01
C ILE A 262 -8.35 4.90 0.49
N LYS A 263 -7.16 5.34 0.89
CA LYS A 263 -6.89 5.84 2.25
C LYS A 263 -6.77 7.35 2.24
N LEU A 264 -7.14 7.96 3.37
CA LEU A 264 -7.26 9.40 3.51
C LEU A 264 -6.53 9.90 4.76
N ILE A 265 -5.94 11.10 4.64
CA ILE A 265 -5.32 11.85 5.74
C ILE A 265 -6.05 13.19 5.93
N GLY A 266 -6.33 13.56 7.16
CA GLY A 266 -7.15 14.74 7.47
C GLY A 266 -7.25 15.09 8.94
N HIS A 267 -7.83 16.25 9.20
CA HIS A 267 -8.03 16.85 10.53
C HIS A 267 -9.49 16.82 10.99
N ASN A 268 -9.74 17.37 12.19
CA ASN A 268 -11.03 17.53 12.88
C ASN A 268 -11.53 16.23 13.51
N ILE A 269 -11.32 15.10 12.83
CA ILE A 269 -10.98 13.85 13.50
C ILE A 269 -9.68 13.41 12.83
N ASP A 270 -8.62 13.30 13.62
CA ASP A 270 -7.27 13.13 13.09
C ASP A 270 -7.08 11.68 12.63
N TYR A 271 -6.70 11.52 11.37
CA TYR A 271 -6.37 10.25 10.74
C TYR A 271 -5.29 10.43 9.68
N ASP A 272 -4.48 9.41 9.48
CA ASP A 272 -3.37 9.32 8.52
C ASP A 272 -3.63 8.31 7.38
N TYR A 273 -4.40 7.26 7.64
CA TYR A 273 -4.81 6.24 6.66
C TYR A 273 -6.29 5.81 6.82
N ARG A 274 -7.21 6.78 6.96
CA ARG A 274 -8.65 6.49 7.09
C ARG A 274 -9.19 5.81 5.84
N ASP A 275 -9.88 4.69 6.01
CA ASP A 275 -10.48 3.94 4.91
C ASP A 275 -11.72 4.68 4.34
N LEU A 276 -11.72 4.93 3.03
CA LEU A 276 -12.82 5.65 2.37
C LEU A 276 -14.15 4.88 2.46
N ASP A 277 -14.14 3.56 2.27
CA ASP A 277 -15.37 2.78 2.22
C ASP A 277 -15.98 2.58 3.59
N GLU A 278 -15.17 2.34 4.62
CA GLU A 278 -15.61 2.38 6.02
C GLU A 278 -16.21 3.76 6.35
N THR A 279 -15.56 4.84 5.90
CA THR A 279 -16.04 6.21 6.11
C THR A 279 -17.42 6.44 5.49
N LEU A 280 -17.65 5.99 4.26
CA LEU A 280 -18.91 6.20 3.54
C LEU A 280 -20.02 5.22 3.95
N THR A 281 -19.68 3.99 4.34
CA THR A 281 -20.67 2.92 4.56
C THR A 281 -20.99 2.69 6.03
N GLU A 282 -20.04 2.93 6.95
CA GLU A 282 -20.20 2.69 8.37
C GLU A 282 -20.32 3.99 9.17
N GLU A 283 -19.40 4.94 8.97
CA GLU A 283 -19.34 6.18 9.75
C GLU A 283 -20.35 7.24 9.27
N HIS A 284 -20.50 7.37 7.95
CA HIS A 284 -21.43 8.31 7.30
C HIS A 284 -22.33 7.64 6.26
N PRO A 285 -23.21 6.69 6.65
CA PRO A 285 -24.05 5.97 5.70
C PRO A 285 -24.90 6.91 4.83
N GLY A 286 -24.71 6.84 3.51
CA GLY A 286 -25.39 7.69 2.53
C GLY A 286 -24.65 8.98 2.18
N GLY A 287 -23.45 9.18 2.74
CA GLY A 287 -22.53 10.24 2.34
C GLY A 287 -22.06 10.09 0.89
N GLN A 288 -21.60 11.18 0.31
CA GLN A 288 -21.08 11.23 -1.05
C GLN A 288 -19.67 11.80 -1.06
N VAL A 289 -18.85 11.32 -2.00
CA VAL A 289 -17.50 11.81 -2.24
C VAL A 289 -17.31 12.18 -3.72
N TRP A 290 -16.41 13.13 -3.96
CA TRP A 290 -15.75 13.31 -5.24
C TRP A 290 -14.33 13.76 -5.01
N PHE A 291 -13.52 13.66 -6.05
CA PHE A 291 -12.11 13.98 -5.97
C PHE A 291 -11.77 15.13 -6.89
N TYR A 292 -10.72 15.85 -6.53
CA TYR A 292 -9.98 16.71 -7.43
C TYR A 292 -8.61 16.10 -7.64
N SER A 293 -8.38 15.61 -8.86
CA SER A 293 -7.08 15.13 -9.27
C SER A 293 -6.13 16.30 -9.43
N VAL A 294 -5.06 16.29 -8.64
CA VAL A 294 -4.07 17.37 -8.57
C VAL A 294 -2.84 16.96 -9.41
N PRO A 295 -2.40 17.79 -10.37
CA PRO A 295 -1.23 17.47 -11.18
C PRO A 295 0.01 17.21 -10.32
N ALA A 296 0.75 16.16 -10.69
CA ALA A 296 2.00 15.74 -10.06
C ALA A 296 3.02 16.88 -9.96
#